data_AF-A0A0C9XJ30-F1
#
_entry.id   AF-A0A0C9XJ30-F1
#
_cell.length_a   1.000
_cell.length_b   1.000
_cell.length_c   1.000
_cell.angle_alpha   90.00
_cell.angle_beta   90.00
_cell.angle_gamma   90.00
#
_symmetry.space_group_name_H-M   'P 1'
#
loop_
_entity.id
_entity.type
_entity.pdbx_description
1 polymer ?
#
loop_
_entity_poly.entity_id
_entity_poly.type
_entity_poly.pdbx_seq_one_letter_code
_entity_poly.pdbx_strand_id
1 'polypeptide(L)' 'KYNYMEKTLSKTTQCQFCGKLFKPQGIKSHEAHCGTRQIRERQRLDTTKQYERDLEQ' A
#
# COMPACT_ATOMS: atom_id res chain seq x y z
N LYS A 1 8.58 19.01 -35.61
CA LYS A 1 9.12 18.00 -34.69
C LYS A 1 8.04 17.70 -33.66
N TYR A 2 7.32 16.59 -33.79
CA TYR A 2 6.27 16.23 -32.84
C TYR A 2 6.94 15.70 -31.57
N ASN A 3 6.94 16.50 -30.50
CA ASN A 3 7.41 16.10 -29.17
C ASN A 3 6.43 15.07 -28.57
N TYR A 4 6.56 13.81 -29.03
CA TYR A 4 5.86 12.64 -28.48
C TYR A 4 6.59 12.11 -27.23
N MET A 5 7.02 12.99 -26.32
CA MET A 5 7.61 12.56 -25.04
C MET A 5 6.79 12.99 -23.83
N GLU A 6 5.87 13.93 -23.98
CA GLU A 6 5.02 14.40 -22.87
C GLU A 6 3.70 13.61 -22.74
N LYS A 7 3.30 12.84 -23.76
CA LYS A 7 2.05 12.06 -23.75
C LYS A 7 2.15 10.70 -23.07
N THR A 8 3.32 10.27 -22.63
CA THR A 8 3.46 9.19 -21.66
C THR A 8 3.58 9.74 -20.25
N LEU A 9 2.83 10.81 -19.94
CA LEU A 9 2.55 11.25 -18.58
C LEU A 9 1.99 10.03 -17.84
N SER A 10 2.90 9.32 -17.19
CA SER A 10 2.66 8.12 -16.43
C SER A 10 1.62 8.48 -15.39
N LYS A 11 0.34 8.18 -15.68
CA LYS A 11 -0.76 8.32 -14.73
C LYS A 11 -0.55 7.31 -13.63
N THR A 12 0.46 7.53 -12.79
CA THR A 12 0.70 6.73 -11.62
C THR A 12 -0.31 7.14 -10.57
N THR A 13 -1.10 6.19 -10.13
CA THR A 13 -2.05 6.38 -9.04
C THR A 13 -1.36 6.01 -7.73
N GLN A 14 -1.68 6.73 -6.67
CA GLN A 14 -1.17 6.45 -5.34
C GLN A 14 -2.05 5.43 -4.62
N CYS A 15 -1.46 4.37 -4.09
CA CYS A 15 -2.18 3.40 -3.26
C CYS A 15 -2.64 4.05 -1.95
N GLN A 16 -3.93 3.91 -1.62
CA GLN A 16 -4.50 4.48 -0.38
C GLN A 16 -4.05 3.76 0.90
N PHE A 17 -3.53 2.52 0.78
CA PHE A 17 -3.10 1.71 1.93
C PHE A 17 -1.63 1.91 2.30
N CYS A 18 -0.74 2.07 1.31
CA CYS A 18 0.71 2.18 1.55
C CYS A 18 1.34 3.47 0.99
N GLY A 19 0.58 4.31 0.30
CA GLY A 19 1.06 5.59 -0.23
C GLY A 19 2.02 5.49 -1.42
N LYS A 20 2.30 4.28 -1.94
CA LYS A 20 3.22 4.08 -3.08
C LYS A 20 2.55 4.38 -4.42
N LEU A 21 3.34 4.86 -5.37
CA LEU A 21 2.92 5.19 -6.73
C LEU A 21 2.96 3.94 -7.62
N PHE A 22 1.85 3.61 -8.27
CA PHE A 22 1.75 2.49 -9.19
C PHE A 22 1.14 2.89 -10.52
N LYS A 23 1.49 2.17 -11.58
CA LYS A 23 0.80 2.29 -12.87
C LYS A 23 -0.68 1.91 -12.70
N PRO A 24 -1.60 2.56 -13.43
CA PRO A 24 -3.05 2.39 -13.22
C PRO A 24 -3.51 0.97 -13.59
N GLN A 25 -2.74 0.27 -14.43
CA GLN A 25 -2.97 -1.12 -14.79
C GLN A 25 -2.61 -2.11 -13.65
N GLY A 26 -1.65 -1.76 -12.78
CA GLY A 26 -1.20 -2.61 -11.68
C GLY A 26 -1.75 -2.21 -10.31
N ILE A 27 -2.29 -0.99 -10.17
CA ILE A 27 -2.76 -0.51 -8.87
C ILE A 27 -3.96 -1.30 -8.33
N LYS A 28 -4.90 -1.73 -9.17
CA LYS A 28 -6.07 -2.50 -8.70
C LYS A 28 -5.67 -3.81 -8.01
N SER A 29 -4.76 -4.57 -8.63
CA SER A 29 -4.24 -5.81 -8.03
C SER A 29 -3.41 -5.52 -6.79
N HIS A 30 -2.62 -4.45 -6.82
CA HIS A 30 -1.88 -3.99 -5.66
C HIS A 30 -2.81 -3.63 -4.49
N GLU A 31 -3.87 -2.85 -4.70
CA GLU A 31 -4.81 -2.42 -3.66
C GLU A 31 -5.51 -3.60 -2.99
N ALA A 32 -5.93 -4.61 -3.75
CA ALA A 32 -6.53 -5.82 -3.19
C ALA A 32 -5.57 -6.56 -2.24
N HIS A 33 -4.31 -6.71 -2.65
CA HIS A 33 -3.28 -7.39 -1.84
C HIS A 33 -2.79 -6.51 -0.69
N CYS A 34 -2.64 -5.21 -0.94
CA CYS A 34 -2.11 -4.24 0.01
C CYS A 34 -3.09 -3.98 1.13
N GLY A 35 -4.39 -3.87 0.85
CA GLY A 35 -5.42 -3.74 1.89
C GLY A 35 -5.44 -4.96 2.81
N THR A 36 -5.41 -6.16 2.24
CA THR A 36 -5.34 -7.41 3.02
C THR A 36 -4.06 -7.49 3.86
N ARG A 37 -2.91 -7.11 3.29
CA ARG A 37 -1.63 -7.07 4.00
C ARG A 37 -1.66 -6.06 5.15
N GLN A 38 -2.20 -4.88 4.93
CA GLN A 38 -2.26 -3.83 5.94
C GLN A 38 -3.13 -4.22 7.15
N ILE A 39 -4.27 -4.90 6.91
CA ILE A 39 -5.12 -5.44 7.97
C ILE A 39 -4.38 -6.50 8.78
N ARG A 40 -3.69 -7.44 8.11
CA ARG A 40 -2.89 -8.47 8.80
C ARG A 40 -1.73 -7.88 9.59
N GLU A 41 -1.03 -6.91 9.04
CA GLU A 41 0.05 -6.19 9.74
C GLU A 41 -0.48 -5.48 10.98
N ARG A 42 -1.65 -4.85 10.89
CA ARG A 42 -2.32 -4.21 12.02
C ARG A 42 -2.72 -5.21 13.11
N GLN A 43 -3.30 -6.35 12.75
CA GLN A 43 -3.62 -7.43 13.70
C GLN A 43 -2.38 -7.99 14.38
N ARG A 44 -1.28 -8.17 13.63
CA ARG A 44 -0.01 -8.63 14.19
C ARG A 44 0.55 -7.65 15.20
N LEU A 45 0.58 -6.36 14.87
CA LEU A 45 1.00 -5.28 15.78
C LEU A 45 0.15 -5.27 17.06
N ASP A 46 -1.16 -5.43 16.93
CA ASP A 46 -2.09 -5.47 18.06
C ASP A 46 -1.81 -6.65 19.00
N THR A 47 -1.59 -7.84 18.41
CA THR A 47 -1.24 -9.04 19.18
C THR A 47 0.11 -8.89 19.90
N THR A 48 1.12 -8.34 19.23
CA THR A 48 2.43 -8.09 19.85
C THR A 48 2.30 -7.10 21.01
N LYS A 49 1.58 -5.99 20.82
CA LYS A 49 1.34 -5.02 21.89
C LYS A 49 0.58 -5.62 23.07
N GLN A 50 -0.40 -6.49 22.80
CA GLN A 50 -1.17 -7.14 23.85
C GLN A 50 -0.29 -8.07 24.69
N TYR A 51 0.64 -8.81 24.06
CA TYR A 51 1.61 -9.66 24.75
C TYR A 51 2.59 -8.85 25.61
N GLU A 52 3.10 -7.73 25.10
CA GLU A 52 3.98 -6.85 25.88
C GLU A 52 3.28 -6.32 27.14
N ARG A 53 2.01 -5.89 27.03
CA ARG A 53 1.23 -5.45 28.20
C ARG A 53 0.98 -6.55 29.24
N ASP A 54 0.83 -7.80 28.80
CA ASP A 54 0.60 -8.95 29.69
C ASP A 54 1.87 -9.33 30.46
N LEU A 55 3.05 -9.14 29.87
CA LEU A 55 4.35 -9.34 30.54
C LEU A 55 4.71 -8.26 31.56
N GLU A 56 4.16 -7.05 31.41
CA GLU A 56 4.38 -5.93 32.33
C GLU A 56 3.45 -5.94 33.57
N GLN A 57 2.58 -6.94 33.71
CA GLN A 57 1.66 -7.14 34.86
C GLN A 57 2.24 -8.06 35.93
#